data_AF-A0A5C7QBP3-F1
#
_entry.id   AF-A0A5C7QBP3-F1
#
_cell.length_a   1.000
_cell.length_b   1.000
_cell.length_c   1.000
_cell.angle_alpha   90.00
_cell.angle_beta   90.00
_cell.angle_gamma   90.00
#
_symmetry.space_group_name_H-M   'P 1'
#
loop_
_entity.id
_entity.type
_entity.pdbx_description
1 polymer ?
#
loop_
_entity_poly.entity_id
_entity_poly.type
_entity_poly.pdbx_seq_one_letter_code
_entity_poly.pdbx_strand_id
1 'polypeptide(L)'
;MTKHMKSGRNVLVLDIGYFDRERGTIRMSVNCLHPFDQLRLAPDDGSRFDRLKIPLRNDYNPDGHFVVLGLTEKSCRAYGYQDQQWEKGIVKMLRERFGNDRKIVYRPKPKKPALLEGTVDGGTGSIEGWLRGAAGCFVHHSNVALDCAIAGVPCFAVDGIGKGFWPANMGEVISVPSIEQRHKYLRQAAWFNWRPDEIGEMIRFAIEVARK
;
A
#
# COMPACT_ATOMS: atom_id res chain seq x y z
N MET A 1 17.60 12.69 -0.78
CA MET A 1 16.76 13.13 0.36
C MET A 1 17.61 13.46 1.59
N THR A 2 18.27 12.50 2.24
CA THR A 2 19.00 12.69 3.52
C THR A 2 20.01 13.84 3.53
N LYS A 3 20.81 14.01 2.46
CA LYS A 3 21.76 15.13 2.35
C LYS A 3 21.08 16.51 2.37
N HIS A 4 19.93 16.65 1.69
CA HIS A 4 19.19 17.91 1.64
C HIS A 4 18.50 18.22 2.96
N MET A 5 17.89 17.22 3.60
CA MET A 5 17.29 17.38 4.93
C MET A 5 18.33 17.77 5.98
N LYS A 6 19.53 17.15 5.96
CA LYS A 6 20.66 17.52 6.84
C LYS A 6 21.15 18.95 6.64
N SER A 7 20.85 19.59 5.51
CA SER A 7 21.16 21.01 5.25
C SER A 7 20.07 21.99 5.72
N GLY A 8 19.06 21.52 6.46
CA GLY A 8 17.93 22.32 6.93
C GLY A 8 16.90 22.65 5.85
N ARG A 9 16.98 22.00 4.67
CA ARG A 9 16.03 22.21 3.57
C ARG A 9 14.93 21.17 3.58
N ASN A 10 13.70 21.61 3.32
CA ASN A 10 12.60 20.71 3.03
C ASN A 10 12.77 20.04 1.68
N VAL A 11 12.37 18.78 1.58
CA VAL A 11 12.46 17.95 0.37
C VAL A 11 11.07 17.51 -0.03
N LEU A 12 10.64 17.92 -1.23
CA LEU A 12 9.46 17.35 -1.88
C LEU A 12 9.87 16.08 -2.63
N VAL A 13 9.21 14.97 -2.35
CA VAL A 13 9.40 13.69 -3.05
C VAL A 13 8.20 13.48 -3.96
N LEU A 14 8.46 13.26 -5.26
CA LEU A 14 7.45 13.00 -6.29
C LEU A 14 7.70 11.64 -6.93
N ASP A 15 6.64 10.93 -7.25
CA ASP A 15 6.67 9.60 -7.85
C ASP A 15 5.32 9.31 -8.52
N ILE A 16 5.16 8.14 -9.16
CA ILE A 16 3.91 7.75 -9.80
C ILE A 16 2.74 7.76 -8.80
N GLY A 17 1.59 8.29 -9.24
CA GLY A 17 0.40 8.47 -8.42
C GLY A 17 -0.12 7.18 -7.77
N TYR A 18 -0.96 7.36 -6.76
CA TYR A 18 -1.71 6.27 -6.15
C TYR A 18 -2.87 5.81 -7.03
N PHE A 19 -3.65 6.78 -7.53
CA PHE A 19 -4.88 6.60 -8.29
C PHE A 19 -4.77 7.24 -9.67
N ASP A 20 -5.52 6.73 -10.67
CA ASP A 20 -5.64 7.35 -12.00
C ASP A 20 -4.26 7.56 -12.68
N ARG A 21 -3.38 6.54 -12.55
CA ARG A 21 -1.97 6.60 -12.96
C ARG A 21 -1.81 6.75 -14.47
N GLU A 22 -2.76 6.22 -15.21
CA GLU A 22 -2.88 6.32 -16.66
C GLU A 22 -3.01 7.78 -17.14
N ARG A 23 -3.47 8.68 -16.27
CA ARG A 23 -3.51 10.13 -16.53
C ARG A 23 -2.25 10.87 -16.08
N GLY A 24 -1.20 10.13 -15.70
CA GLY A 24 0.05 10.72 -15.26
C GLY A 24 -0.04 11.42 -13.91
N THR A 25 -0.94 10.97 -13.02
CA THR A 25 -0.98 11.47 -11.65
C THR A 25 0.34 11.24 -10.93
N ILE A 26 0.63 12.14 -10.00
CA ILE A 26 1.87 12.22 -9.24
C ILE A 26 1.51 12.09 -7.78
N ARG A 27 2.15 11.17 -7.08
CA ARG A 27 2.09 11.15 -5.62
C ARG A 27 3.14 12.09 -5.06
N MET A 28 2.84 12.70 -3.92
CA MET A 28 3.81 13.50 -3.20
C MET A 28 4.01 13.06 -1.75
N SER A 29 5.15 13.43 -1.18
CA SER A 29 5.41 13.45 0.25
C SER A 29 6.49 14.48 0.57
N VAL A 30 6.54 14.95 1.82
CA VAL A 30 7.53 15.95 2.25
C VAL A 30 8.49 15.33 3.26
N ASN A 31 9.80 15.46 3.07
CA ASN A 31 10.81 14.97 4.02
C ASN A 31 10.76 13.46 4.32
N CYS A 32 9.99 12.68 3.56
CA CYS A 32 9.87 11.24 3.69
C CYS A 32 9.57 10.60 2.32
N LEU A 33 9.79 9.29 2.19
CA LEU A 33 9.51 8.54 0.95
C LEU A 33 8.02 8.26 0.73
N HIS A 34 7.25 8.24 1.82
CA HIS A 34 5.84 7.86 1.86
C HIS A 34 5.12 8.76 2.86
N PRO A 35 3.94 9.33 2.53
CA PRO A 35 3.28 10.33 3.35
C PRO A 35 2.46 9.70 4.50
N PHE A 36 2.83 8.52 5.02
CA PHE A 36 1.99 7.78 5.97
C PHE A 36 1.64 8.58 7.23
N ASP A 37 2.64 9.20 7.88
CA ASP A 37 2.42 10.08 9.04
C ASP A 37 1.84 11.45 8.66
N GLN A 38 1.81 11.77 7.36
CA GLN A 38 1.33 13.03 6.81
C GLN A 38 -0.12 12.97 6.36
N LEU A 39 -0.72 11.77 6.22
CA LEU A 39 -2.11 11.61 5.81
C LEU A 39 -3.09 12.36 6.72
N ARG A 40 -2.78 12.43 8.02
CA ARG A 40 -3.54 13.22 9.01
C ARG A 40 -3.54 14.73 8.76
N LEU A 41 -2.64 15.23 7.91
CA LEU A 41 -2.52 16.64 7.55
C LEU A 41 -3.38 17.01 6.34
N ALA A 42 -3.95 16.01 5.65
CA ALA A 42 -4.92 16.25 4.59
C ALA A 42 -6.14 17.00 5.14
N PRO A 43 -6.68 17.97 4.39
CA PRO A 43 -7.97 18.58 4.69
C PRO A 43 -9.06 17.53 4.87
N ASP A 44 -10.05 17.84 5.72
CA ASP A 44 -11.27 17.05 5.84
C ASP A 44 -12.24 17.35 4.68
N ASP A 45 -11.74 17.14 3.46
CA ASP A 45 -12.46 17.33 2.21
C ASP A 45 -12.33 16.05 1.37
N GLY A 46 -13.46 15.39 1.13
CA GLY A 46 -13.56 14.17 0.33
C GLY A 46 -13.55 14.39 -1.17
N SER A 47 -13.66 15.63 -1.65
CA SER A 47 -13.89 15.97 -3.06
C SER A 47 -12.87 15.34 -4.00
N ARG A 48 -11.59 15.29 -3.60
CA ARG A 48 -10.52 14.70 -4.41
C ARG A 48 -10.74 13.20 -4.64
N PHE A 49 -11.13 12.46 -3.61
CA PHE A 49 -11.41 11.02 -3.73
C PHE A 49 -12.76 10.77 -4.42
N ASP A 50 -13.78 11.56 -4.10
CA ASP A 50 -15.12 11.41 -4.68
C ASP A 50 -15.10 11.60 -6.22
N ARG A 51 -14.25 12.52 -6.73
CA ARG A 51 -14.02 12.70 -8.18
C ARG A 51 -13.47 11.46 -8.89
N LEU A 52 -12.78 10.56 -8.18
CA LEU A 52 -12.26 9.32 -8.74
C LEU A 52 -13.37 8.31 -9.02
N LYS A 53 -14.54 8.46 -8.39
CA LYS A 53 -15.71 7.56 -8.55
C LYS A 53 -15.37 6.08 -8.32
N ILE A 54 -14.43 5.80 -7.42
CA ILE A 54 -14.03 4.44 -7.07
C ILE A 54 -15.02 3.90 -6.02
N PRO A 55 -15.83 2.88 -6.36
CA PRO A 55 -16.74 2.29 -5.38
C PRO A 55 -15.96 1.45 -4.37
N LEU A 56 -16.33 1.56 -3.08
CA LEU A 56 -15.87 0.59 -2.10
C LEU A 56 -16.54 -0.75 -2.34
N ARG A 57 -15.79 -1.82 -2.08
CA ARG A 57 -16.22 -3.22 -2.18
C ARG A 57 -16.16 -3.87 -0.80
N ASN A 58 -16.70 -5.09 -0.73
CA ASN A 58 -16.71 -5.94 0.46
C ASN A 58 -16.29 -7.37 0.06
N ASP A 59 -15.07 -7.48 -0.46
CA ASP A 59 -14.52 -8.70 -1.04
C ASP A 59 -13.96 -9.67 0.01
N TYR A 60 -13.88 -9.27 1.28
CA TYR A 60 -13.30 -10.06 2.35
C TYR A 60 -14.04 -11.38 2.58
N ASN A 61 -13.28 -12.47 2.64
CA ASN A 61 -13.76 -13.77 3.10
C ASN A 61 -12.77 -14.35 4.11
N PRO A 62 -13.13 -14.51 5.41
CA PRO A 62 -12.22 -15.04 6.45
C PRO A 62 -11.69 -16.46 6.15
N ASP A 63 -12.44 -17.25 5.39
CA ASP A 63 -12.07 -18.62 4.99
C ASP A 63 -11.38 -18.68 3.63
N GLY A 64 -11.16 -17.52 3.03
CA GLY A 64 -10.55 -17.34 1.72
C GLY A 64 -9.05 -17.58 1.66
N HIS A 65 -8.46 -17.25 0.52
CA HIS A 65 -7.01 -17.33 0.30
C HIS A 65 -6.27 -16.11 0.84
N PHE A 66 -4.96 -16.26 1.07
CA PHE A 66 -4.09 -15.12 1.35
C PHE A 66 -3.39 -14.63 0.09
N VAL A 67 -3.07 -13.34 0.05
CA VAL A 67 -2.29 -12.72 -1.03
C VAL A 67 -0.99 -12.17 -0.44
N VAL A 68 0.16 -12.57 -0.97
CA VAL A 68 1.49 -12.07 -0.58
C VAL A 68 2.12 -11.36 -1.77
N LEU A 69 2.48 -10.09 -1.62
CA LEU A 69 3.10 -9.31 -2.70
C LEU A 69 4.60 -9.20 -2.56
N GLY A 70 5.32 -9.66 -3.58
CA GLY A 70 6.77 -9.65 -3.59
C GLY A 70 7.41 -8.26 -3.62
N LEU A 71 8.61 -8.20 -3.04
CA LEU A 71 9.55 -7.09 -3.11
C LEU A 71 10.28 -7.08 -4.46
N THR A 72 10.68 -5.90 -4.90
CA THR A 72 11.62 -5.79 -6.04
C THR A 72 13.05 -5.90 -5.53
N GLU A 73 14.00 -6.24 -6.40
CA GLU A 73 15.44 -6.20 -6.09
C GLU A 73 15.89 -4.83 -5.54
N LYS A 74 15.37 -3.73 -6.12
CA LYS A 74 15.62 -2.37 -5.62
C LYS A 74 15.13 -2.21 -4.17
N SER A 75 13.94 -2.73 -3.88
CA SER A 75 13.37 -2.72 -2.53
C SER A 75 14.19 -3.56 -1.57
N CYS A 76 14.60 -4.78 -1.97
CA CYS A 76 15.43 -5.64 -1.15
C CYS A 76 16.72 -4.92 -0.72
N ARG A 77 17.42 -4.27 -1.67
CA ARG A 77 18.59 -3.43 -1.35
C ARG A 77 18.26 -2.26 -0.41
N ALA A 78 17.17 -1.54 -0.67
CA ALA A 78 16.80 -0.36 0.11
C ALA A 78 16.45 -0.70 1.57
N TYR A 79 15.90 -1.89 1.81
CA TYR A 79 15.42 -2.33 3.12
C TYR A 79 16.30 -3.42 3.77
N GLY A 80 17.41 -3.81 3.13
CA GLY A 80 18.36 -4.78 3.69
C GLY A 80 17.89 -6.23 3.67
N TYR A 81 16.98 -6.59 2.75
CA TYR A 81 16.54 -7.98 2.56
C TYR A 81 17.37 -8.71 1.51
N GLN A 82 17.55 -10.01 1.72
CA GLN A 82 17.92 -10.95 0.66
C GLN A 82 16.71 -11.24 -0.24
N ASP A 83 16.97 -11.79 -1.42
CA ASP A 83 15.90 -12.17 -2.35
C ASP A 83 14.88 -13.10 -1.70
N GLN A 84 13.60 -12.73 -1.82
CA GLN A 84 12.43 -13.41 -1.24
C GLN A 84 12.45 -13.64 0.27
N GLN A 85 13.38 -13.03 1.02
CA GLN A 85 13.54 -13.28 2.45
C GLN A 85 12.27 -12.91 3.23
N TRP A 86 11.69 -11.75 2.94
CA TRP A 86 10.51 -11.25 3.64
C TRP A 86 9.29 -12.13 3.33
N GLU A 87 9.09 -12.47 2.06
CA GLU A 87 7.97 -13.26 1.58
C GLU A 87 7.99 -14.68 2.12
N LYS A 88 9.17 -15.33 2.17
CA LYS A 88 9.34 -16.65 2.80
C LYS A 88 8.96 -16.61 4.27
N GLY A 89 9.31 -15.53 4.98
CA GLY A 89 8.89 -15.31 6.36
C GLY A 89 7.37 -15.21 6.51
N ILE A 90 6.70 -14.46 5.62
CA ILE A 90 5.23 -14.36 5.61
C ILE A 90 4.57 -15.71 5.30
N VAL A 91 5.03 -16.42 4.27
CA VAL A 91 4.49 -17.75 3.91
C VAL A 91 4.63 -18.72 5.08
N LYS A 92 5.83 -18.80 5.68
CA LYS A 92 6.08 -19.65 6.86
C LYS A 92 5.11 -19.32 8.00
N MET A 93 4.99 -18.05 8.36
CA MET A 93 4.08 -17.59 9.42
C MET A 93 2.61 -17.96 9.12
N LEU A 94 2.16 -17.80 7.87
CA LEU A 94 0.81 -18.17 7.46
C LEU A 94 0.57 -19.68 7.57
N ARG A 95 1.56 -20.50 7.19
CA ARG A 95 1.48 -21.96 7.32
C ARG A 95 1.44 -22.41 8.78
N GLU A 96 2.29 -21.83 9.62
CA GLU A 96 2.31 -22.11 11.06
C GLU A 96 0.98 -21.79 11.73
N ARG A 97 0.30 -20.73 11.27
CA ARG A 97 -0.92 -20.24 11.91
C ARG A 97 -2.22 -20.80 11.34
N PHE A 98 -2.28 -21.07 10.04
CA PHE A 98 -3.51 -21.48 9.36
C PHE A 98 -3.40 -22.85 8.66
N GLY A 99 -2.27 -23.54 8.83
CA GLY A 99 -2.03 -24.83 8.21
C GLY A 99 -1.68 -24.77 6.72
N ASN A 100 -1.53 -25.95 6.13
CA ASN A 100 -1.08 -26.12 4.74
C ASN A 100 -2.20 -26.12 3.69
N ASP A 101 -3.45 -26.26 4.12
CA ASP A 101 -4.59 -26.42 3.19
C ASP A 101 -5.05 -25.08 2.60
N ARG A 102 -4.86 -23.98 3.33
CA ARG A 102 -5.31 -22.67 2.87
C ARG A 102 -4.44 -22.17 1.73
N LYS A 103 -5.06 -21.74 0.63
CA LYS A 103 -4.33 -21.24 -0.54
C LYS A 103 -3.59 -19.93 -0.21
N ILE A 104 -2.33 -19.85 -0.62
CA ILE A 104 -1.53 -18.62 -0.60
C ILE A 104 -1.19 -18.25 -2.04
N VAL A 105 -1.69 -17.11 -2.50
CA VAL A 105 -1.33 -16.52 -3.78
C VAL A 105 -0.10 -15.65 -3.58
N TYR A 106 1.02 -16.04 -4.18
CA TYR A 106 2.23 -15.23 -4.18
C TYR A 106 2.33 -14.48 -5.50
N ARG A 107 2.36 -13.15 -5.44
CA ARG A 107 2.54 -12.32 -6.63
C ARG A 107 3.97 -11.73 -6.66
N PRO A 108 4.87 -12.29 -7.45
CA PRO A 108 6.25 -11.83 -7.52
C PRO A 108 6.42 -10.41 -8.09
N LYS A 109 7.56 -9.79 -7.77
CA LYS A 109 8.18 -8.67 -8.51
C LYS A 109 9.69 -8.95 -8.61
N PRO A 110 10.44 -8.65 -9.70
CA PRO A 110 10.07 -8.34 -11.10
C PRO A 110 9.60 -9.58 -11.89
N LYS A 111 9.59 -9.57 -13.24
CA LYS A 111 8.80 -10.48 -14.12
C LYS A 111 9.06 -12.00 -14.04
N LYS A 112 10.10 -12.51 -13.37
CA LYS A 112 10.40 -13.97 -13.31
C LYS A 112 11.13 -14.46 -12.04
N PRO A 113 10.65 -14.24 -10.81
CA PRO A 113 11.25 -14.84 -9.63
C PRO A 113 10.78 -16.30 -9.54
N ALA A 114 11.55 -17.14 -8.85
CA ALA A 114 11.10 -18.49 -8.53
C ALA A 114 9.79 -18.41 -7.72
N LEU A 115 8.83 -19.30 -8.02
CA LEU A 115 7.64 -19.43 -7.19
C LEU A 115 8.06 -19.90 -5.79
N LEU A 116 7.42 -19.38 -4.75
CA LEU A 116 7.64 -19.86 -3.40
C LEU A 116 6.97 -21.22 -3.24
N GLU A 117 7.67 -22.15 -2.60
CA GLU A 117 7.13 -23.48 -2.30
C GLU A 117 5.79 -23.37 -1.55
N GLY A 118 4.81 -24.18 -1.96
CA GLY A 118 3.48 -24.18 -1.36
C GLY A 118 2.63 -22.94 -1.68
N THR A 119 2.99 -22.14 -2.69
CA THR A 119 2.18 -21.00 -3.15
C THR A 119 1.64 -21.20 -4.56
N VAL A 120 0.59 -20.46 -4.90
CA VAL A 120 0.04 -20.36 -6.25
C VAL A 120 0.57 -19.09 -6.91
N ASP A 121 0.97 -19.19 -8.18
CA ASP A 121 1.48 -18.06 -8.95
C ASP A 121 0.37 -17.01 -9.18
N GLY A 122 0.57 -15.83 -8.56
CA GLY A 122 -0.26 -14.65 -8.73
C GLY A 122 0.19 -13.69 -9.83
N GLY A 123 1.29 -14.00 -10.54
CA GLY A 123 1.93 -13.12 -11.51
C GLY A 123 1.11 -12.80 -12.75
N THR A 124 0.15 -13.66 -13.11
CA THR A 124 -0.68 -13.54 -14.33
C THR A 124 -2.05 -12.90 -14.07
N GLY A 125 -2.46 -12.73 -12.82
CA GLY A 125 -3.75 -12.14 -12.45
C GLY A 125 -3.69 -10.66 -12.06
N SER A 126 -4.85 -10.00 -12.07
CA SER A 126 -5.00 -8.63 -11.56
C SER A 126 -5.03 -8.61 -10.03
N ILE A 127 -4.53 -7.53 -9.42
CA ILE A 127 -4.64 -7.32 -7.97
C ILE A 127 -6.10 -7.36 -7.53
N GLU A 128 -6.98 -6.72 -8.28
CA GLU A 128 -8.42 -6.72 -8.01
C GLU A 128 -8.98 -8.15 -7.94
N GLY A 129 -8.67 -8.99 -8.93
CA GLY A 129 -9.12 -10.38 -8.98
C GLY A 129 -8.58 -11.20 -7.82
N TRP A 130 -7.33 -10.98 -7.41
CA TRP A 130 -6.75 -11.67 -6.26
C TRP A 130 -7.29 -11.20 -4.92
N LEU A 131 -7.82 -9.98 -4.81
CA LEU A 131 -8.45 -9.52 -3.57
C LEU A 131 -9.88 -10.07 -3.38
N ARG A 132 -10.57 -10.47 -4.46
CA ARG A 132 -11.91 -11.06 -4.37
C ARG A 132 -11.89 -12.37 -3.58
N GLY A 133 -12.59 -12.41 -2.45
CA GLY A 133 -12.65 -13.56 -1.57
C GLY A 133 -11.35 -13.82 -0.80
N ALA A 134 -10.47 -12.82 -0.66
CA ALA A 134 -9.25 -12.97 0.13
C ALA A 134 -9.52 -12.84 1.63
N ALA A 135 -8.82 -13.66 2.42
CA ALA A 135 -8.79 -13.59 3.89
C ALA A 135 -7.81 -12.52 4.41
N GLY A 136 -6.85 -12.12 3.59
CA GLY A 136 -5.91 -11.06 3.92
C GLY A 136 -4.86 -10.85 2.85
N CYS A 137 -4.29 -9.65 2.82
CA CYS A 137 -3.22 -9.27 1.92
C CYS A 137 -1.98 -8.80 2.70
N PHE A 138 -0.81 -9.28 2.31
CA PHE A 138 0.47 -8.95 2.92
C PHE A 138 1.31 -8.15 1.94
N VAL A 139 1.64 -6.94 2.34
CA VAL A 139 2.51 -6.05 1.57
C VAL A 139 3.62 -5.52 2.46
N HIS A 140 4.80 -5.31 1.89
CA HIS A 140 5.81 -4.57 2.62
C HIS A 140 5.52 -3.06 2.58
N HIS A 141 5.51 -2.47 1.38
CA HIS A 141 5.32 -1.01 1.17
C HIS A 141 4.52 -0.71 -0.09
N SER A 142 3.77 -1.70 -0.59
CA SER A 142 3.06 -1.59 -1.86
C SER A 142 1.85 -0.66 -1.73
N ASN A 143 1.58 0.11 -2.78
CA ASN A 143 0.33 0.90 -2.89
C ASN A 143 -0.93 0.02 -2.89
N VAL A 144 -0.79 -1.30 -3.04
CA VAL A 144 -1.90 -2.27 -2.90
C VAL A 144 -2.56 -2.21 -1.52
N ALA A 145 -1.91 -1.63 -0.51
CA ALA A 145 -2.56 -1.25 0.74
C ALA A 145 -3.82 -0.37 0.54
N LEU A 146 -3.84 0.48 -0.48
CA LEU A 146 -5.03 1.28 -0.86
C LEU A 146 -6.07 0.41 -1.56
N ASP A 147 -5.65 -0.48 -2.45
CA ASP A 147 -6.55 -1.44 -3.13
C ASP A 147 -7.25 -2.35 -2.12
N CYS A 148 -6.58 -2.75 -1.03
CA CYS A 148 -7.17 -3.48 0.08
C CYS A 148 -8.26 -2.68 0.81
N ALA A 149 -8.03 -1.38 1.04
CA ALA A 149 -9.04 -0.50 1.66
C ALA A 149 -10.26 -0.33 0.73
N ILE A 150 -10.02 -0.20 -0.58
CA ILE A 150 -11.10 -0.20 -1.59
C ILE A 150 -11.85 -1.54 -1.56
N ALA A 151 -11.13 -2.66 -1.52
CA ALA A 151 -11.70 -4.01 -1.53
C ALA A 151 -12.45 -4.38 -0.24
N GLY A 152 -12.12 -3.74 0.87
CA GLY A 152 -12.56 -4.16 2.20
C GLY A 152 -11.85 -5.40 2.72
N VAL A 153 -10.68 -5.72 2.16
CA VAL A 153 -9.85 -6.87 2.56
C VAL A 153 -8.83 -6.40 3.60
N PRO A 154 -8.67 -7.11 4.74
CA PRO A 154 -7.63 -6.81 5.71
C PRO A 154 -6.24 -6.86 5.09
N CYS A 155 -5.43 -5.83 5.35
CA CYS A 155 -4.08 -5.74 4.85
C CYS A 155 -3.09 -5.64 6.01
N PHE A 156 -1.89 -6.16 5.78
CA PHE A 156 -0.73 -6.01 6.65
C PHE A 156 0.33 -5.26 5.86
N ALA A 157 0.78 -4.12 6.39
CA ALA A 157 1.72 -3.23 5.71
C ALA A 157 2.86 -2.82 6.65
N VAL A 158 4.09 -3.23 6.31
CA VAL A 158 5.28 -2.91 7.11
C VAL A 158 5.64 -1.42 7.03
N ASP A 159 5.51 -0.85 5.83
CA ASP A 159 5.88 0.51 5.47
C ASP A 159 5.00 1.02 4.31
N GLY A 160 5.39 2.11 3.65
CA GLY A 160 4.65 2.64 2.50
C GLY A 160 3.43 3.45 2.90
N ILE A 161 2.54 3.68 1.94
CA ILE A 161 1.27 4.40 2.18
C ILE A 161 0.36 3.66 3.18
N GLY A 162 0.55 2.35 3.34
CA GLY A 162 -0.22 1.51 4.26
C GLY A 162 0.19 1.64 5.72
N LYS A 163 1.39 2.14 6.01
CA LYS A 163 1.90 2.27 7.38
C LYS A 163 1.01 3.20 8.20
N GLY A 164 0.80 2.87 9.48
CA GLY A 164 -0.03 3.65 10.40
C GLY A 164 -1.54 3.46 10.24
N PHE A 165 -2.01 3.02 9.06
CA PHE A 165 -3.40 2.59 8.87
C PHE A 165 -3.55 1.08 9.05
N TRP A 166 -2.67 0.30 8.40
CA TRP A 166 -2.64 -1.16 8.52
C TRP A 166 -1.61 -1.60 9.57
N PRO A 167 -1.85 -2.73 10.26
CA PRO A 167 -0.85 -3.32 11.14
C PRO A 167 0.36 -3.83 10.35
N ALA A 168 1.55 -3.71 10.94
CA ALA A 168 2.79 -4.20 10.32
C ALA A 168 2.98 -5.73 10.45
N ASN A 169 2.25 -6.36 11.37
CA ASN A 169 2.28 -7.79 11.62
C ASN A 169 0.87 -8.32 11.86
N MET A 170 0.71 -9.63 11.75
CA MET A 170 -0.56 -10.28 12.00
C MET A 170 -0.73 -10.56 13.50
N GLY A 171 -1.48 -9.70 14.19
CA GLY A 171 -1.93 -9.95 15.57
C GLY A 171 -2.89 -11.15 15.65
N GLU A 172 -3.32 -11.54 16.85
CA GLU A 172 -4.20 -12.71 17.08
C GLU A 172 -5.57 -12.59 16.39
N VAL A 173 -6.07 -11.37 16.23
CA VAL A 173 -7.33 -11.07 15.54
C VAL A 173 -7.03 -10.27 14.28
N ILE A 174 -7.58 -10.72 13.14
CA ILE A 174 -7.56 -9.95 11.90
C ILE A 174 -8.62 -8.84 12.02
N SER A 175 -8.17 -7.61 12.26
CA SER A 175 -9.06 -6.45 12.30
C SER A 175 -9.43 -6.01 10.89
N VAL A 176 -10.73 -5.87 10.62
CA VAL A 176 -11.26 -5.33 9.36
C VAL A 176 -11.69 -3.88 9.60
N PRO A 177 -11.08 -2.88 8.95
CA PRO A 177 -11.49 -1.50 9.13
C PRO A 177 -12.94 -1.27 8.67
N SER A 178 -13.66 -0.44 9.42
CA SER A 178 -15.03 -0.04 9.06
C SER A 178 -15.06 0.71 7.73
N ILE A 179 -16.23 0.78 7.09
CA ILE A 179 -16.43 1.57 5.87
C ILE A 179 -15.97 3.02 6.06
N GLU A 180 -16.27 3.62 7.20
CA GLU A 180 -15.89 5.01 7.52
C GLU A 180 -14.37 5.16 7.65
N GLN A 181 -13.70 4.22 8.33
CA GLN A 181 -12.23 4.22 8.44
C GLN A 181 -11.57 4.10 7.07
N ARG A 182 -12.09 3.21 6.21
CA ARG A 182 -11.61 3.01 4.83
C ARG A 182 -11.82 4.28 4.01
N HIS A 183 -12.99 4.90 4.07
CA HIS A 183 -13.26 6.16 3.38
C HIS A 183 -12.32 7.28 3.84
N LYS A 184 -12.15 7.46 5.15
CA LYS A 184 -11.25 8.49 5.69
C LYS A 184 -9.83 8.32 5.18
N TYR A 185 -9.30 7.09 5.25
CA TYR A 185 -7.96 6.79 4.77
C TYR A 185 -7.78 7.07 3.26
N LEU A 186 -8.76 6.67 2.44
CA LEU A 186 -8.72 6.89 1.00
C LEU A 186 -8.85 8.37 0.62
N ARG A 187 -9.69 9.13 1.33
CA ARG A 187 -9.81 10.59 1.18
C ARG A 187 -8.51 11.30 1.52
N GLN A 188 -7.88 10.93 2.63
CA GLN A 188 -6.57 11.47 3.01
C GLN A 188 -5.50 11.13 1.97
N ALA A 189 -5.44 9.89 1.49
CA ALA A 189 -4.50 9.49 0.45
C ALA A 189 -4.67 10.27 -0.87
N ALA A 190 -5.91 10.63 -1.24
CA ALA A 190 -6.19 11.42 -2.45
C ALA A 190 -5.62 12.85 -2.41
N TRP A 191 -5.40 13.43 -1.22
CA TRP A 191 -4.69 14.71 -1.06
C TRP A 191 -3.19 14.62 -1.29
N PHE A 192 -2.63 13.41 -1.31
CA PHE A 192 -1.24 13.14 -1.68
C PHE A 192 -1.13 12.57 -3.11
N ASN A 193 -2.20 12.68 -3.91
CA ASN A 193 -2.27 12.29 -5.32
C ASN A 193 -2.76 13.46 -6.17
N TRP A 194 -1.88 13.99 -7.03
CA TRP A 194 -2.10 15.21 -7.78
C TRP A 194 -2.07 14.94 -9.26
N ARG A 195 -2.98 15.57 -10.01
CA ARG A 195 -2.90 15.57 -11.46
C ARG A 195 -1.89 16.63 -11.93
N PRO A 196 -1.30 16.49 -13.14
CA PRO A 196 -0.37 17.48 -13.67
C PRO A 196 -0.92 18.90 -13.76
N ASP A 197 -2.23 19.08 -13.99
CA ASP A 197 -2.90 20.38 -14.02
C ASP A 197 -3.02 21.05 -12.64
N GLU A 198 -2.79 20.30 -11.55
CA GLU A 198 -2.93 20.78 -10.17
C GLU A 198 -1.58 21.09 -9.49
N ILE A 199 -0.45 21.10 -10.23
CA ILE A 199 0.90 21.25 -9.66
C ILE A 199 1.06 22.51 -8.79
N GLY A 200 0.42 23.62 -9.17
CA GLY A 200 0.46 24.85 -8.36
C GLY A 200 -0.19 24.68 -6.99
N GLU A 201 -1.29 23.93 -6.91
CA GLU A 201 -1.96 23.58 -5.65
C GLU A 201 -1.15 22.57 -4.85
N MET A 202 -0.57 21.56 -5.52
CA MET A 202 0.33 20.59 -4.90
C MET A 202 1.49 21.28 -4.19
N ILE A 203 2.14 22.26 -4.83
CA ILE A 203 3.26 23.00 -4.22
C ILE A 203 2.79 23.80 -3.00
N ARG A 204 1.63 24.46 -3.06
CA ARG A 204 1.06 25.17 -1.90
C ARG A 204 0.80 24.21 -0.73
N PHE A 205 0.15 23.09 -1.00
CA PHE A 205 -0.10 22.06 0.01
C PHE A 205 1.20 21.49 0.59
N ALA A 206 2.21 21.24 -0.25
CA ALA A 206 3.51 20.77 0.20
C ALA A 206 4.21 21.76 1.15
N ILE A 207 4.09 23.07 0.90
CA ILE A 207 4.61 24.12 1.79
C ILE A 207 3.87 24.09 3.14
N GLU A 208 2.56 23.89 3.15
CA GLU A 208 1.77 23.77 4.38
C GLU A 208 2.17 22.53 5.20
N VAL A 209 2.30 21.38 4.54
CA VAL A 209 2.77 20.14 5.17
C VAL A 209 4.17 20.32 5.75
N ALA A 210 5.06 21.04 5.06
CA ALA A 210 6.43 21.28 5.51
C ALA A 210 6.57 22.17 6.74
N ARG A 211 5.49 22.87 7.15
CA ARG A 211 5.46 23.76 8.33
C ARG A 211 4.93 23.09 9.59
N LYS A 212 4.38 21.87 9.48
CA LYS A 212 3.78 21.11 10.58
C LYS A 212 4.71 20.01 11.07
#